data_AF-A0A357AG97-F1
#
_entry.id   AF-A0A357AG97-F1
#
_cell.length_a   1.000
_cell.length_b   1.000
_cell.length_c   1.000
_cell.angle_alpha   90.00
_cell.angle_beta   90.00
_cell.angle_gamma   90.00
#
_symmetry.space_group_name_H-M   'P 1'
#
loop_
_entity.id
_entity.type
_entity.pdbx_description
1 polymer ?
#
loop_
_entity_poly.entity_id
_entity_poly.type
_entity_poly.pdbx_seq_one_letter_code
_entity_poly.pdbx_strand_id
1 'polypeptide(L)' 'ADVLAVQERLKDLGYFKGYESGIYEDNLKKAISRFQKDQNLRVKHTITREDYNAMGFFEFE' A
#
# COMPACT_ATOMS: atom_id res chain seq x y z
N ALA A 1 10.16 4.57 -5.79
CA ALA A 1 9.03 3.69 -5.40
C ALA A 1 8.91 3.80 -3.89
N ASP A 2 8.16 4.80 -3.47
CA ASP A 2 8.30 5.40 -2.17
C ASP A 2 7.25 4.81 -1.23
N VAL A 3 7.71 4.07 -0.23
CA VAL A 3 6.86 3.48 0.81
C VAL A 3 5.97 4.54 1.47
N LEU A 4 6.47 5.77 1.57
CA LEU A 4 5.75 6.93 2.06
C LEU A 4 4.48 7.21 1.25
N ALA A 5 4.57 7.18 -0.08
CA ALA A 5 3.43 7.46 -0.95
C ALA A 5 2.36 6.37 -0.81
N VAL A 6 2.76 5.10 -0.66
CA VAL A 6 1.85 4.00 -0.38
C VAL A 6 1.17 4.16 0.98
N GLN A 7 1.91 4.56 2.01
CA GLN A 7 1.35 4.84 3.33
C GLN A 7 0.29 5.94 3.28
N GLU A 8 0.60 7.03 2.57
CA GLU A 8 -0.29 8.17 2.38
C GLU A 8 -1.56 7.76 1.64
N ARG A 9 -1.42 6.96 0.57
CA ARG A 9 -2.57 6.47 -0.20
C ARG A 9 -3.45 5.49 0.59
N LEU A 10 -2.85 4.57 1.31
CA LEU A 10 -3.58 3.65 2.18
C LEU A 10 -4.28 4.38 3.33
N LYS A 11 -3.73 5.52 3.78
CA LYS A 11 -4.33 6.37 4.80
C LYS A 11 -5.51 7.15 4.28
N ASP A 12 -5.39 7.72 3.08
CA ASP A 12 -6.49 8.35 2.34
C ASP A 12 -7.67 7.38 2.14
N LEU A 13 -7.36 6.13 1.78
CA LEU A 13 -8.34 5.05 1.65
C LEU A 13 -8.89 4.54 3.00
N GLY A 14 -8.35 4.99 4.13
CA GLY A 14 -8.79 4.61 5.48
C GLY A 14 -8.26 3.25 5.99
N TYR A 15 -7.38 2.58 5.23
CA TYR A 15 -6.75 1.32 5.63
C TYR A 15 -5.55 1.53 6.57
N PHE A 16 -4.83 2.64 6.44
CA PHE A 16 -3.67 2.98 7.27
C PHE A 16 -4.00 4.12 8.22
N LYS A 17 -3.79 3.92 9.52
CA LYS A 17 -3.99 4.96 10.56
C LYS A 17 -2.70 5.35 11.27
N GLY A 18 -1.57 4.83 10.79
CA GLY A 18 -0.25 5.08 11.36
C GLY A 18 0.42 6.33 10.79
N TYR A 19 1.61 6.61 11.31
CA TYR A 19 2.48 7.66 10.77
C TYR A 19 3.10 7.19 9.46
N GLU A 20 3.10 8.06 8.45
CA GLU A 20 3.86 7.84 7.21
C GLU A 20 5.34 8.05 7.52
N SER A 21 5.99 7.00 8.01
CA SER A 21 7.42 7.05 8.32
C SER A 21 8.31 6.72 7.11
N GLY A 22 7.72 6.26 6.01
CA GLY A 22 8.43 5.71 4.86
C GLY A 22 9.01 4.31 5.14
N ILE A 23 8.59 3.67 6.23
CA ILE A 23 9.14 2.39 6.71
C ILE A 23 8.11 1.27 6.48
N TYR A 24 8.60 0.16 5.96
CA TYR A 24 7.81 -1.04 5.73
C TYR A 24 7.60 -1.86 7.01
N GLU A 25 6.74 -1.36 7.90
CA GLU A 25 6.40 -2.01 9.18
C GLU A 25 5.15 -2.91 9.11
N ASP A 26 4.88 -3.66 10.19
CA ASP A 26 3.73 -4.56 10.31
C ASP A 26 2.38 -3.85 10.14
N ASN A 27 2.28 -2.60 10.59
CA ASN A 27 1.10 -1.76 10.38
C ASN A 27 0.81 -1.55 8.89
N LEU A 28 1.87 -1.34 8.09
CA LEU A 28 1.74 -1.15 6.66
C LEU A 28 1.37 -2.47 5.97
N LYS A 29 1.99 -3.59 6.37
CA LYS A 29 1.61 -4.94 5.90
C LYS A 29 0.13 -5.24 6.14
N LYS A 30 -0.40 -4.89 7.31
CA LYS A 30 -1.83 -5.04 7.63
C LYS A 30 -2.71 -4.18 6.76
N ALA A 31 -2.33 -2.92 6.52
CA ALA A 31 -3.08 -2.03 5.64
C ALA A 31 -3.10 -2.53 4.18
N ILE A 32 -1.95 -2.98 3.67
CA ILE A 32 -1.83 -3.57 2.33
C ILE A 32 -2.63 -4.86 2.24
N SER A 33 -2.55 -5.74 3.23
CA SER A 33 -3.30 -6.98 3.23
C SER A 33 -4.81 -6.74 3.15
N ARG A 34 -5.31 -5.70 3.84
CA ARG A 34 -6.71 -5.28 3.75
C ARG A 34 -7.05 -4.70 2.38
N PHE A 35 -6.21 -3.80 1.87
CA PHE A 35 -6.37 -3.21 0.55
C PHE A 35 -6.37 -4.26 -0.56
N GLN A 36 -5.40 -5.18 -0.56
CA GLN A 36 -5.32 -6.29 -1.51
C GLN A 36 -6.57 -7.16 -1.43
N LYS A 37 -7.05 -7.47 -0.22
CA LYS A 37 -8.29 -8.24 -0.04
C LYS A 37 -9.50 -7.53 -0.62
N ASP A 38 -9.60 -6.22 -0.44
CA ASP A 38 -10.67 -5.38 -0.98
C ASP A 38 -10.64 -5.32 -2.51
N GLN A 39 -9.45 -5.12 -3.06
CA GLN A 39 -9.19 -5.08 -4.50
C GLN A 39 -9.20 -6.47 -5.17
N ASN A 40 -9.59 -7.54 -4.45
CA ASN A 40 -9.54 -8.92 -4.93
C ASN A 40 -8.14 -9.37 -5.43
N LEU A 41 -7.09 -8.72 -4.94
CA LEU A 41 -5.70 -9.06 -5.19
C LEU A 41 -5.25 -10.15 -4.22
N ARG A 42 -4.23 -10.90 -4.64
CA ARG A 42 -3.62 -11.92 -3.79
C ARG A 42 -2.92 -11.24 -2.61
N VAL A 43 -3.46 -11.45 -1.41
CA VAL A 43 -2.89 -10.93 -0.17
C VAL A 43 -1.46 -11.44 0.01
N LYS A 44 -0.50 -10.52 0.09
CA LYS A 44 0.94 -10.76 0.20
C LYS A 44 1.54 -9.84 1.27
N HIS A 45 2.69 -10.25 1.80
CA HIS A 45 3.47 -9.46 2.77
C HIS A 45 4.52 -8.55 2.12
N THR A 46 4.46 -8.38 0.81
CA THR A 46 5.39 -7.58 0.00
C THR A 46 4.59 -6.69 -0.93
N ILE A 47 5.01 -5.43 -1.08
CA ILE A 47 4.45 -4.55 -2.10
C ILE A 47 5.05 -4.99 -3.44
N THR A 48 4.23 -5.42 -4.38
CA THR A 48 4.67 -5.64 -5.76
C THR A 48 4.24 -4.48 -6.64
N ARG A 49 4.74 -4.47 -7.88
CA ARG A 49 4.35 -3.47 -8.87
C ARG A 49 2.84 -3.43 -9.12
N GLU A 50 2.16 -4.56 -8.96
CA GLU A 50 0.70 -4.68 -9.03
C GLU A 50 0.00 -3.82 -7.97
N ASP A 51 0.51 -3.82 -6.73
CA ASP A 51 -0.02 -2.98 -5.65
C ASP A 51 0.16 -1.49 -5.94
N TYR A 52 1.34 -1.12 -6.44
CA TYR A 52 1.61 0.25 -6.88
C TYR A 52 0.62 0.68 -7.97
N ASN A 53 0.42 -0.16 -8.98
CA ASN A 53 -0.54 0.10 -10.05
C ASN A 53 -1.98 0.22 -9.53
N ALA A 54 -2.38 -0.68 -8.62
CA ALA A 54 -3.72 -0.66 -8.01
C ALA A 54 -3.95 0.60 -7.15
N MET A 55 -2.90 1.15 -6.55
CA MET A 55 -2.95 2.43 -5.81
C MET A 55 -2.88 3.66 -6.74
N GLY A 56 -2.65 3.46 -8.04
CA GLY A 56 -2.54 4.52 -9.04
C GLY A 56 -1.13 5.08 -9.24
N PHE A 57 -0.10 4.41 -8.69
CA PHE A 57 1.30 4.70 -9.00
C PHE A 57 1.66 4.05 -10.34
N PHE A 58 1.22 4.66 -11.43
CA PHE A 58 1.75 4.35 -12.74
C PHE A 58 3.10 5.06 -12.84
N GLU A 59 4.20 4.30 -12.80
CA GLU A 59 5.46 4.78 -13.37
C GLU A 59 5.16 5.08 -14.85
N PHE A 60 4.94 6.35 -15.18
CA PHE A 60 4.93 6.80 -16.55
C PHE A 60 6.38 6.70 -17.05
N GLU A 61 6.64 5.77 -17.97
CA GLU A 61 7.81 5.78 -18.86
C GLU A 61 7.80 7.03 -19.76
#